data_AF-A0A7X7PH00-F1
#
_entry.id   AF-A0A7X7PH00-F1
#
_cell.length_a   1.000
_cell.length_b   1.000
_cell.length_c   1.000
_cell.angle_alpha   90.00
_cell.angle_beta   90.00
_cell.angle_gamma   90.00
#
_symmetry.space_group_name_H-M   'P 1'
#
loop_
_entity.id
_entity.type
_entity.pdbx_description
1 polymer ?
#
loop_
_entity_poly.entity_id
_entity_poly.type
_entity_poly.pdbx_seq_one_letter_code
_entity_poly.pdbx_strand_id
1 'polypeptide(L)'
;MHRSIEELLADAAESGRSLPEVVLAREASETGRDRTDIRARVQRNLKVMRAAVTEGLKGEARSASGLTGGRAKRLFENGPRLLGDRVTTILARAISTLEVNAAMGLIVAAPTAGAAGVLPAILISMGEFLELDDDTI
;
A
#
# COMPACT_ATOMS: atom_id res chain seq x y z
N MET A 1 0.57 12.19 21.91
CA MET A 1 -0.30 11.99 20.74
C MET A 1 -0.77 13.31 20.21
N HIS A 2 -0.36 13.67 18.98
CA HIS A 2 -0.96 14.77 18.24
C HIS A 2 -2.45 14.45 18.12
N ARG A 3 -3.30 15.38 18.55
CA ARG A 3 -4.75 15.20 18.61
C ARG A 3 -5.44 15.72 17.35
N SER A 4 -4.70 16.40 16.48
CA SER A 4 -5.17 16.92 15.21
C SER A 4 -4.05 16.93 14.16
N ILE A 5 -4.44 17.08 12.90
CA ILE A 5 -3.51 17.30 11.79
C ILE A 5 -2.78 18.65 11.97
N GLU A 6 -3.47 19.65 12.52
CA GLU A 6 -2.91 20.97 12.79
C GLU A 6 -1.73 20.90 13.77
N GLU A 7 -1.85 20.14 14.87
CA GLU A 7 -0.74 19.94 15.81
C GLU A 7 0.46 19.25 15.15
N LEU A 8 0.20 18.27 14.27
CA LEU A 8 1.25 17.57 13.54
C LEU A 8 2.00 18.49 12.56
N LEU A 9 1.26 19.37 11.88
CA LEU A 9 1.83 20.36 10.96
C LEU A 9 2.62 21.45 11.71
N ALA A 10 2.11 21.90 12.86
CA ALA A 10 2.81 22.85 13.72
C ALA A 10 4.16 22.30 14.21
N ASP A 11 4.18 21.05 14.69
CA ASP A 11 5.41 20.37 15.13
C ASP A 11 6.42 20.23 13.98
N ALA A 12 5.98 19.87 12.77
CA ALA A 12 6.85 19.83 11.60
C ALA A 12 7.46 21.20 11.26
N ALA A 13 6.65 22.27 11.32
CA ALA A 13 7.11 23.63 11.06
C ALA A 13 8.07 24.14 12.13
N GLU A 14 7.76 23.96 13.41
CA GLU A 14 8.58 24.40 14.55
C GLU A 14 9.91 23.64 14.65
N SER A 15 9.89 22.33 14.38
CA SER A 15 11.10 21.49 14.42
C SER A 15 11.95 21.55 13.15
N GLY A 16 11.46 22.19 12.09
CA GLY A 16 12.12 22.23 10.78
C GLY A 16 12.26 20.85 10.11
N ARG A 17 11.40 19.89 10.47
CA ARG A 17 11.43 18.50 9.99
C ARG A 17 10.28 18.26 9.01
N SER A 18 10.48 17.30 8.11
CA SER A 18 9.40 16.81 7.25
C SER A 18 8.35 16.02 8.06
N LEU A 19 7.12 15.94 7.56
CA LEU A 19 6.06 15.15 8.18
C LEU A 19 6.45 13.68 8.46
N PRO A 20 7.10 12.94 7.52
CA PRO A 20 7.56 11.58 7.79
C PRO A 20 8.60 11.51 8.92
N GLU A 21 9.47 12.51 9.06
CA GLU A 21 10.46 12.54 10.15
C GLU A 21 9.84 12.78 11.52
N VAL A 22 8.82 13.65 11.59
CA VAL A 22 8.03 13.87 12.80
C VAL A 22 7.31 12.58 13.20
N VAL A 23 6.64 11.92 12.24
CA VAL A 23 5.96 10.63 12.47
C VAL A 23 6.95 9.54 12.91
N LEU A 24 8.13 9.47 12.29
CA LEU A 24 9.17 8.50 12.64
C LEU A 24 9.77 8.77 14.04
N ALA A 25 10.04 10.03 14.37
CA ALA A 25 10.55 10.41 15.70
C ALA A 25 9.55 10.05 16.80
N ARG A 26 8.28 10.31 16.51
CA ARG A 26 7.15 9.99 17.38
C ARG A 26 7.01 8.48 17.58
N GLU A 27 6.97 7.68 16.52
CA GLU A 27 6.87 6.22 16.63
C GLU A 27 8.06 5.64 17.42
N ALA A 28 9.28 6.15 17.20
CA ALA A 28 10.46 5.75 17.98
C ALA A 28 10.31 6.06 19.47
N SER A 29 9.81 7.26 19.80
CA SER A 29 9.55 7.66 21.19
C SER A 29 8.44 6.82 21.85
N GLU A 30 7.38 6.48 21.14
CA GLU A 30 6.21 5.78 21.71
C GLU A 30 6.45 4.28 21.86
N THR A 31 7.19 3.68 20.92
CA THR A 31 7.47 2.24 20.92
C THR A 31 8.78 1.87 21.59
N GLY A 32 9.66 2.85 21.84
CA GLY A 32 11.04 2.64 22.30
C GLY A 32 11.94 1.94 21.27
N ARG A 33 11.51 1.85 20.00
CA ARG A 33 12.27 1.21 18.92
C ARG A 33 13.21 2.17 18.23
N ASP A 34 14.30 1.63 17.70
CA ASP A 34 15.19 2.43 16.86
C ASP A 34 14.49 2.83 15.54
N ARG A 35 14.87 4.01 15.03
CA ARG A 35 14.32 4.54 13.76
C ARG A 35 14.59 3.59 12.59
N THR A 36 15.73 2.91 12.58
CA THR A 36 16.10 1.94 11.54
C THR A 36 15.20 0.71 11.57
N ASP A 37 14.83 0.21 12.76
CA ASP A 37 13.90 -0.92 12.92
C ASP A 37 12.49 -0.58 12.42
N ILE A 38 12.04 0.64 12.69
CA ILE A 38 10.74 1.14 12.22
C ILE A 38 10.74 1.23 10.70
N ARG A 39 11.79 1.82 10.10
CA ARG A 39 11.94 1.88 8.64
C ARG A 39 12.01 0.49 8.01
N ALA A 40 12.78 -0.43 8.58
CA ALA A 40 12.87 -1.80 8.11
C ALA A 40 11.52 -2.54 8.18
N ARG A 41 10.66 -2.23 9.17
CA ARG A 41 9.29 -2.74 9.23
C ARG A 41 8.43 -2.18 8.09
N VAL A 42 8.49 -0.88 7.81
CA VAL A 42 7.78 -0.26 6.68
C VAL A 42 8.22 -0.86 5.33
N GLN A 43 9.52 -1.03 5.12
CA GLN A 43 10.06 -1.67 3.91
C GLN A 43 9.59 -3.12 3.75
N ARG A 44 9.50 -3.89 4.86
CA ARG A 44 8.93 -5.24 4.81
C ARG A 44 7.45 -5.21 4.42
N ASN A 45 6.67 -4.26 4.94
CA ASN A 45 5.28 -4.09 4.54
C ASN A 45 5.15 -3.77 3.05
N LEU A 46 5.98 -2.87 2.51
CA LEU A 46 6.00 -2.56 1.08
C LEU A 46 6.32 -3.79 0.21
N LYS A 47 7.26 -4.64 0.65
CA LYS A 47 7.56 -5.91 -0.04
C LYS A 47 6.38 -6.87 -0.05
N VAL A 48 5.68 -7.02 1.08
CA VAL A 48 4.46 -7.87 1.17
C VAL A 48 3.34 -7.30 0.30
N MET A 49 3.15 -5.99 0.33
CA MET A 49 2.21 -5.27 -0.54
C MET A 49 2.47 -5.55 -2.02
N ARG A 50 3.74 -5.46 -2.44
CA ARG A 50 4.16 -5.77 -3.82
C ARG A 50 3.90 -7.23 -4.18
N ALA A 51 4.24 -8.15 -3.28
CA ALA A 51 3.99 -9.58 -3.47
C ALA A 51 2.49 -9.88 -3.63
N ALA A 52 1.62 -9.28 -2.81
CA ALA A 52 0.17 -9.46 -2.90
C ALA A 52 -0.40 -8.96 -4.24
N VAL A 53 0.08 -7.81 -4.72
CA VAL A 53 -0.32 -7.29 -6.04
C VAL A 53 0.14 -8.24 -7.15
N THR A 54 1.41 -8.65 -7.15
CA THR A 54 1.95 -9.58 -8.15
C THR A 54 1.19 -10.90 -8.15
N GLU A 55 0.90 -11.45 -6.96
CA GLU A 55 0.16 -12.71 -6.82
C GLU A 55 -1.27 -12.61 -7.37
N GLY A 56 -2.03 -11.58 -6.99
CA GLY A 56 -3.39 -11.41 -7.50
C GLY A 56 -3.45 -11.15 -9.01
N LEU A 57 -2.42 -10.50 -9.59
CA LEU A 57 -2.33 -10.30 -11.04
C LEU A 57 -2.03 -11.59 -11.83
N LYS A 58 -1.48 -12.64 -11.22
CA LYS A 58 -1.42 -13.98 -11.85
C LYS A 58 -2.81 -14.55 -12.12
N GLY A 59 -3.80 -14.10 -11.37
CA GLY A 59 -5.20 -14.47 -11.53
C GLY A 59 -5.52 -15.88 -11.06
N GLU A 60 -4.72 -16.46 -10.17
CA GLU A 60 -4.91 -17.82 -9.61
C GLU A 60 -5.59 -17.79 -8.23
N ALA A 61 -5.47 -16.67 -7.49
CA ALA A 61 -6.16 -16.47 -6.23
C ALA A 61 -7.69 -16.56 -6.41
N ARG A 62 -8.34 -17.48 -5.71
CA ARG A 62 -9.80 -17.69 -5.72
C ARG A 62 -10.30 -17.78 -4.28
N SER A 63 -11.42 -17.12 -3.98
CA SER A 63 -12.05 -17.29 -2.67
C SER A 63 -12.61 -18.69 -2.50
N ALA A 64 -12.71 -19.15 -1.25
CA ALA A 64 -13.33 -20.43 -0.91
C ALA A 64 -14.80 -20.53 -1.39
N SER A 65 -15.51 -19.39 -1.47
CA SER A 65 -16.87 -19.31 -2.00
C SER A 65 -16.97 -19.38 -3.52
N GLY A 66 -15.86 -19.22 -4.25
CA GLY A 66 -15.86 -19.10 -5.71
C GLY A 66 -16.41 -17.78 -6.28
N LEU A 67 -16.86 -16.85 -5.42
CA LEU A 67 -17.47 -15.58 -5.85
C LEU A 67 -16.45 -14.53 -6.32
N THR A 68 -15.16 -14.67 -5.98
CA THR A 68 -14.11 -13.73 -6.35
C THR A 68 -12.80 -14.40 -6.77
N GLY A 69 -12.06 -13.73 -7.66
CA GLY A 69 -10.75 -14.14 -8.14
C GLY A 69 -10.61 -14.05 -9.67
N GLY A 70 -9.44 -13.59 -10.11
CA GLY A 70 -9.06 -13.51 -11.52
C GLY A 70 -9.59 -12.28 -12.25
N ARG A 71 -10.38 -11.41 -11.59
CA ARG A 71 -10.87 -10.17 -12.19
C ARG A 71 -9.76 -9.14 -12.30
N ALA A 72 -8.81 -9.12 -11.36
CA ALA A 72 -7.66 -8.24 -11.44
C ALA A 72 -6.86 -8.48 -12.73
N LYS A 73 -6.51 -9.75 -13.00
CA LYS A 73 -5.84 -10.16 -14.23
C LYS A 73 -6.63 -9.79 -15.48
N ARG A 74 -7.93 -10.11 -15.51
CA ARG A 74 -8.80 -9.78 -16.66
C ARG A 74 -8.85 -8.28 -16.93
N LEU A 75 -8.95 -7.46 -15.88
CA LEU A 75 -8.91 -6.01 -16.00
C LEU A 75 -7.54 -5.53 -16.50
N PHE A 76 -6.46 -6.09 -15.95
CA PHE A 76 -5.09 -5.74 -16.33
C PHE A 76 -4.78 -6.07 -17.80
N GLU A 77 -5.16 -7.25 -18.29
CA GLU A 77 -4.84 -7.68 -19.66
C GLU A 77 -5.80 -7.11 -20.70
N ASN A 78 -7.10 -7.19 -20.45
CA ASN A 78 -8.14 -6.99 -21.48
C ASN A 78 -9.27 -6.06 -21.04
N GLY A 79 -9.13 -5.40 -19.88
CA GLY A 79 -10.17 -4.54 -19.35
C GLY A 79 -10.30 -3.20 -20.09
N PRO A 80 -11.48 -2.57 -20.05
CA PRO A 80 -11.69 -1.27 -20.69
C PRO A 80 -10.76 -0.20 -20.12
N ARG A 81 -10.26 0.68 -20.99
CA ARG A 81 -9.35 1.78 -20.66
C ARG A 81 -10.05 3.13 -20.64
N LEU A 82 -11.25 3.19 -20.04
CA LEU A 82 -12.11 4.38 -20.05
C LEU A 82 -11.39 5.63 -19.51
N LEU A 83 -10.58 5.47 -18.45
CA LEU A 83 -9.81 6.54 -17.83
C LEU A 83 -8.30 6.45 -18.16
N GLY A 84 -7.94 5.68 -19.20
CA GLY A 84 -6.56 5.45 -19.62
C GLY A 84 -5.85 4.31 -18.88
N ASP A 85 -4.69 3.90 -19.42
CA ASP A 85 -3.94 2.72 -18.96
C ASP A 85 -3.45 2.84 -17.51
N ARG A 86 -3.00 4.02 -17.09
CA ARG A 86 -2.50 4.25 -15.73
C ARG A 86 -3.59 4.01 -14.69
N VAL A 87 -4.79 4.55 -14.90
CA VAL A 87 -5.91 4.39 -13.97
C VAL A 87 -6.40 2.95 -13.95
N THR A 88 -6.55 2.31 -15.13
CA THR A 88 -6.96 0.90 -15.18
C THR A 88 -5.93 -0.02 -14.51
N THR A 89 -4.63 0.28 -14.65
CA THR A 89 -3.56 -0.46 -13.96
C THR A 89 -3.65 -0.32 -12.44
N ILE A 90 -3.86 0.90 -11.92
CA ILE A 90 -4.05 1.14 -10.48
C ILE A 90 -5.27 0.35 -9.97
N LEU A 91 -6.38 0.38 -10.70
CA LEU A 91 -7.59 -0.37 -10.34
C LEU A 91 -7.34 -1.88 -10.30
N ALA A 92 -6.64 -2.42 -11.31
CA ALA A 92 -6.29 -3.84 -11.34
C ALA A 92 -5.43 -4.24 -10.14
N ARG A 93 -4.47 -3.40 -9.73
CA ARG A 93 -3.64 -3.61 -8.53
C ARG A 93 -4.42 -3.56 -7.23
N ALA A 94 -5.44 -2.68 -7.15
CA ALA A 94 -6.30 -2.63 -5.98
C ALA A 94 -7.12 -3.92 -5.85
N ILE A 95 -7.71 -4.37 -6.96
CA ILE A 95 -8.50 -5.60 -7.01
C ILE A 95 -7.61 -6.82 -6.74
N SER A 96 -6.37 -6.87 -7.25
CA SER A 96 -5.48 -8.03 -7.05
C SER A 96 -5.24 -8.31 -5.58
N THR A 97 -4.94 -7.29 -4.78
CA THR A 97 -4.72 -7.46 -3.34
C THR A 97 -5.99 -7.92 -2.62
N LEU A 98 -7.16 -7.41 -3.02
CA LEU A 98 -8.44 -7.84 -2.45
C LEU A 98 -8.79 -9.29 -2.83
N GLU A 99 -8.41 -9.73 -4.03
CA GLU A 99 -8.57 -11.13 -4.43
C GLU A 99 -7.62 -12.06 -3.66
N VAL A 100 -6.38 -11.65 -3.40
CA VAL A 100 -5.47 -12.39 -2.50
C VAL A 100 -6.02 -12.45 -1.08
N ASN A 101 -6.51 -11.34 -0.54
CA ASN A 101 -7.16 -11.31 0.77
C ASN A 101 -8.36 -12.27 0.83
N ALA A 102 -9.22 -12.26 -0.18
CA ALA A 102 -10.40 -13.14 -0.23
C ALA A 102 -10.03 -14.63 -0.42
N ALA A 103 -8.85 -14.91 -0.97
CA ALA A 103 -8.26 -16.25 -1.04
C ALA A 103 -7.48 -16.64 0.24
N MET A 104 -7.57 -15.82 1.31
CA MET A 104 -6.83 -16.00 2.57
C MET A 104 -5.31 -16.00 2.39
N GLY A 105 -4.80 -15.32 1.36
CA GLY A 105 -3.38 -15.09 1.13
C GLY A 105 -2.81 -13.99 2.02
N LEU A 106 -1.48 -13.86 2.00
CA LEU A 106 -0.78 -12.86 2.80
C LEU A 106 -0.96 -11.45 2.24
N ILE A 107 -1.47 -10.54 3.07
CA ILE A 107 -1.67 -9.12 2.77
C ILE A 107 -1.26 -8.23 3.95
N VAL A 108 -1.08 -6.93 3.71
CA VAL A 108 -0.90 -5.91 4.76
C VAL A 108 -2.21 -5.16 4.94
N ALA A 109 -2.75 -5.15 6.15
CA ALA A 109 -3.92 -4.33 6.47
C ALA A 109 -3.57 -2.83 6.42
N ALA A 110 -4.42 -2.03 5.77
CA ALA A 110 -4.20 -0.60 5.59
C ALA A 110 -5.52 0.20 5.43
N PRO A 111 -6.23 0.56 6.52
CA PRO A 111 -5.99 0.18 7.92
C PRO A 111 -6.59 -1.20 8.29
N THR A 112 -7.48 -1.74 7.46
CA THR A 112 -8.10 -3.06 7.68
C THR A 112 -7.87 -3.97 6.48
N ALA A 113 -8.11 -5.28 6.64
CA ALA A 113 -8.00 -6.24 5.55
C ALA A 113 -8.95 -5.93 4.38
N GLY A 114 -10.16 -5.41 4.66
CA GLY A 114 -11.14 -5.05 3.64
C GLY A 114 -10.72 -3.87 2.75
N ALA A 115 -9.86 -2.98 3.24
CA ALA A 115 -9.33 -1.83 2.51
C ALA A 115 -7.89 -2.03 2.01
N ALA A 116 -7.31 -3.21 2.22
CA ALA A 116 -5.88 -3.49 2.01
C ALA A 116 -5.39 -3.27 0.57
N GLY A 117 -6.28 -3.18 -0.42
CA GLY A 117 -5.90 -2.97 -1.82
C GLY A 117 -5.56 -1.53 -2.19
N VAL A 118 -6.04 -0.52 -1.45
CA VAL A 118 -5.90 0.88 -1.87
C VAL A 118 -4.44 1.35 -1.80
N LEU A 119 -3.82 1.22 -0.63
CA LEU A 119 -2.45 1.69 -0.39
C LEU A 119 -1.42 1.03 -1.31
N PRO A 120 -1.34 -0.32 -1.46
CA PRO A 120 -0.38 -0.94 -2.38
C PRO A 120 -0.61 -0.53 -3.84
N ALA A 121 -1.86 -0.37 -4.27
CA ALA A 121 -2.15 0.03 -5.64
C ALA A 121 -1.58 1.42 -5.97
N ILE A 122 -1.67 2.35 -5.03
CA ILE A 122 -1.11 3.70 -5.19
C ILE A 122 0.41 3.67 -5.10
N LEU A 123 0.99 3.10 -4.03
CA LEU A 123 2.44 3.11 -3.79
C LEU A 123 3.23 2.45 -4.94
N ILE A 124 2.82 1.26 -5.38
CA ILE A 124 3.51 0.53 -6.44
C ILE A 124 3.39 1.26 -7.78
N SER A 125 2.22 1.86 -8.05
CA SER A 125 2.00 2.61 -9.29
C SER A 125 2.70 3.96 -9.30
N MET A 126 2.78 4.64 -8.15
CA MET A 126 3.59 5.85 -8.02
C MET A 126 5.05 5.55 -8.28
N GLY A 127 5.59 4.49 -7.66
CA GLY A 127 6.96 4.05 -7.89
C GLY A 127 7.29 3.78 -9.35
N GLU A 128 6.43 3.05 -10.03
CA GLU A 128 6.63 2.74 -11.45
C GLU A 128 6.43 3.96 -12.35
N PHE A 129 5.34 4.72 -12.16
CA PHE A 129 4.98 5.77 -13.12
C PHE A 129 5.72 7.09 -12.92
N LEU A 130 6.29 7.31 -11.74
CA LEU A 130 7.08 8.48 -11.40
C LEU A 130 8.56 8.12 -11.19
N GLU A 131 8.94 6.87 -11.44
CA GLU A 131 10.32 6.36 -11.32
C GLU A 131 10.93 6.62 -9.93
N LEU A 132 10.14 6.40 -8.87
CA LEU A 132 10.54 6.61 -7.48
C LEU A 132 11.12 5.33 -6.87
N ASP A 133 12.09 5.50 -5.97
CA ASP A 133 12.67 4.39 -5.21
C ASP A 133 11.83 4.00 -3.98
N ASP A 134 12.14 2.84 -3.41
CA ASP A 134 11.45 2.29 -2.23
C ASP A 134 11.70 3.11 -0.93
N ASP A 135 12.65 4.05 -0.88
CA ASP A 135 12.81 4.93 0.30
C ASP A 135 11.90 6.16 0.20
N THR A 136 11.61 6.60 -1.02
CA THR A 136 10.68 7.69 -1.32
C THR A 136 9.21 7.26 -1.20
N ILE A 137 8.90 6.01 -1.55
CA ILE A 137 7.55 5.40 -1.51
C ILE A 137 7.22 4.89 -0.10
#